data_AF-A0A1S3QD36-F1
#
_entry.id   AF-A0A1S3QD36-F1
#
_cell.length_a   1.000
_cell.length_b   1.000
_cell.length_c   1.000
_cell.angle_alpha   90.00
_cell.angle_beta   90.00
_cell.angle_gamma   90.00
#
_symmetry.space_group_name_H-M   'P 1'
#
loop_
_entity.id
_entity.type
_entity.pdbx_description
1 polymer ?
#
loop_
_entity_poly.entity_id
_entity_poly.type
_entity_poly.pdbx_seq_one_letter_code
_entity_poly.pdbx_strand_id
1 'polypeptide(L)'
;CSLKMGTIPLALTLTLVLLAVLGFITPSVWSLNPDDPNVCSHWESYAVTVQESYAHPFDQVYYTRCTDILNWFKCTRHRISYKTAYRRGVRTMYRRRSQCCPGYFERGDMCV
;
A
#
# COMPACT_ATOMS: atom_id res chain seq x y z
N CYS A 1 51.16 -32.99 -19.73
CA CYS A 1 49.78 -32.77 -19.27
C CYS A 1 49.77 -31.52 -18.40
N SER A 2 49.60 -30.33 -19.00
CA SER A 2 49.68 -29.06 -18.25
C SER A 2 48.27 -28.64 -17.81
N LEU A 3 47.98 -28.74 -16.51
CA LEU A 3 46.83 -28.08 -15.90
C LEU A 3 47.07 -26.56 -15.94
N LYS A 4 46.33 -25.83 -16.78
CA LYS A 4 46.21 -24.38 -16.64
C LYS A 4 45.22 -24.11 -15.51
N MET A 5 45.74 -23.70 -14.35
CA MET A 5 44.98 -23.16 -13.23
C MET A 5 44.29 -21.88 -13.72
N GLY A 6 43.01 -21.97 -14.09
CA GLY A 6 42.23 -20.85 -14.61
C GLY A 6 42.11 -19.74 -13.57
N THR A 7 42.66 -18.57 -13.88
CA THR A 7 42.54 -17.37 -13.06
C THR A 7 41.08 -16.91 -13.10
N ILE A 8 40.38 -16.96 -11.97
CA ILE A 8 38.99 -16.49 -11.85
C ILE A 8 38.99 -14.98 -12.11
N PRO A 9 38.08 -14.45 -12.97
CA PRO A 9 38.08 -13.03 -13.30
C PRO A 9 37.75 -12.17 -12.07
N LEU A 10 38.52 -11.11 -11.85
CA LEU A 10 38.39 -10.15 -10.73
C LEU A 10 36.96 -9.60 -10.56
N ALA A 11 36.22 -9.46 -11.67
CA ALA A 11 34.83 -9.05 -11.66
C ALA A 11 33.92 -10.06 -10.94
N LEU A 12 34.19 -11.36 -11.08
CA LEU A 12 33.41 -12.43 -10.46
C LEU A 12 33.73 -12.55 -8.96
N THR A 13 34.95 -12.24 -8.55
CA THR A 13 35.27 -12.13 -7.12
C THR A 13 34.60 -10.92 -6.47
N LEU A 14 34.52 -9.78 -7.16
CA LEU A 14 33.86 -8.57 -6.65
C LEU A 14 32.35 -8.77 -6.46
N THR A 15 31.68 -9.43 -7.41
CA THR A 15 30.25 -9.72 -7.32
C THR A 15 29.93 -10.69 -6.20
N LEU A 16 30.75 -11.73 -6.00
CA LEU A 16 30.59 -12.67 -4.88
C LEU A 16 30.78 -11.99 -3.52
N VAL A 17 31.77 -11.10 -3.40
CA VAL A 17 31.98 -10.31 -2.18
C VAL A 17 30.78 -9.38 -1.92
N LEU A 18 30.26 -8.72 -2.95
CA LEU A 18 29.08 -7.85 -2.82
C LEU A 18 27.84 -8.64 -2.36
N LEU A 19 27.59 -9.81 -2.93
CA LEU A 19 26.48 -10.68 -2.54
C LEU A 19 26.61 -11.19 -1.10
N ALA A 20 27.83 -11.57 -0.69
CA ALA A 20 28.10 -11.97 0.68
C ALA A 20 27.82 -10.81 1.65
N VAL A 21 28.32 -9.62 1.34
CA VAL A 21 28.09 -8.41 2.15
C VAL A 21 26.60 -8.06 2.23
N LEU A 22 25.84 -8.13 1.13
CA LEU A 22 24.39 -7.92 1.16
C LEU A 22 23.68 -8.97 2.04
N GLY A 23 24.07 -10.24 1.97
CA GLY A 23 23.48 -11.30 2.79
C GLY A 23 23.71 -11.13 4.30
N PHE A 24 24.84 -10.55 4.71
CA PHE A 24 25.09 -10.22 6.12
C PHE A 24 24.34 -8.96 6.60
N ILE A 25 24.01 -8.04 5.70
CA ILE A 25 23.32 -6.78 6.04
C ILE A 25 21.79 -6.96 6.06
N THR A 26 21.24 -7.96 5.37
CA THR A 26 19.80 -8.21 5.39
C THR A 26 19.34 -8.69 6.78
N PRO A 27 18.42 -7.96 7.45
CA PRO A 27 17.84 -8.45 8.68
C PRO A 27 17.06 -9.73 8.39
N SER A 28 17.36 -10.78 9.13
CA SER A 28 16.60 -12.02 9.12
C SER A 28 15.16 -11.72 9.55
N VAL A 29 14.20 -11.90 8.64
CA VAL A 29 12.78 -11.78 8.96
C VAL A 29 12.34 -13.12 9.54
N TRP A 30 12.45 -13.29 10.86
CA TRP A 30 11.95 -14.48 11.54
C TRP A 30 10.42 -14.39 11.58
N SER A 31 9.74 -15.36 10.98
CA SER A 31 8.32 -15.56 11.21
C SER A 31 8.16 -16.50 12.39
N LEU A 32 7.29 -16.17 13.36
CA LEU A 32 6.94 -17.07 14.47
C LEU A 32 6.56 -18.45 13.94
N ASN A 33 7.04 -19.49 14.62
CA ASN A 33 6.71 -20.87 14.30
C ASN A 33 5.20 -21.11 14.54
N PRO A 34 4.40 -21.49 13.52
CA PRO A 34 2.96 -21.71 13.67
C PRO A 34 2.61 -22.90 14.56
N ASP A 35 3.55 -23.80 14.83
CA ASP A 35 3.33 -25.02 15.63
C ASP A 35 3.58 -24.82 17.14
N ASP A 36 4.05 -23.64 17.56
CA ASP A 36 4.31 -23.33 18.97
C ASP A 36 2.98 -23.03 19.73
N PRO A 37 2.67 -23.71 20.85
CA PRO A 37 1.44 -23.52 21.61
C PRO A 37 1.28 -22.11 22.20
N ASN A 38 2.37 -21.34 22.30
CA ASN A 38 2.39 -20.00 22.87
C ASN A 38 2.14 -18.90 21.81
N VAL A 39 1.72 -19.28 20.59
CA VAL A 39 1.41 -18.36 19.49
C VAL A 39 -0.10 -18.13 19.39
N CYS A 40 -0.49 -16.86 19.50
CA CYS A 40 -1.86 -16.39 19.42
C CYS A 40 -2.11 -15.56 18.14
N SER A 41 -3.35 -15.57 17.64
CA SER A 41 -3.74 -14.68 16.54
C SER A 41 -4.25 -13.34 17.09
N HIS A 42 -3.56 -12.25 16.75
CA HIS A 42 -3.95 -10.89 17.10
C HIS A 42 -4.49 -10.15 15.88
N TRP A 43 -5.53 -9.34 16.08
CA TRP A 43 -6.07 -8.45 15.06
C TRP A 43 -5.43 -7.07 15.19
N GLU A 44 -4.69 -6.67 14.17
CA GLU A 44 -4.08 -5.35 14.12
C GLU A 44 -4.86 -4.45 13.16
N SER A 45 -5.10 -3.22 13.61
CA SER A 45 -5.61 -2.15 12.76
C SER A 45 -4.44 -1.45 12.07
N TYR A 46 -4.58 -1.16 10.79
CA TYR A 46 -3.58 -0.44 10.00
C TYR A 46 -4.25 0.60 9.11
N ALA A 47 -3.58 1.74 8.93
CA ALA A 47 -4.06 2.82 8.10
C ALA A 47 -3.70 2.57 6.63
N VAL A 48 -4.72 2.46 5.77
CA VAL A 48 -4.55 2.27 4.32
C VAL A 48 -5.07 3.48 3.59
N THR A 49 -4.27 4.01 2.67
CA THR A 49 -4.71 5.03 1.73
C THR A 49 -5.51 4.37 0.62
N VAL A 50 -6.81 4.59 0.60
CA VAL A 50 -7.72 4.09 -0.45
C VAL A 50 -8.18 5.25 -1.32
N GLN A 51 -8.48 4.94 -2.58
CA GLN A 51 -9.12 5.88 -3.48
C GLN A 51 -10.63 5.79 -3.29
N GLU A 52 -11.23 6.87 -2.80
CA GLU A 52 -12.67 6.97 -2.62
C GLU A 52 -13.28 7.79 -3.76
N SER A 53 -14.33 7.25 -4.39
CA SER A 53 -15.18 8.03 -5.27
C SER A 53 -16.12 8.90 -4.44
N TYR A 54 -16.21 10.19 -4.76
CA TYR A 54 -17.15 11.13 -4.17
C TYR A 54 -17.93 11.88 -5.25
N ALA A 55 -19.13 12.33 -4.90
CA ALA A 55 -19.95 13.15 -5.77
C ALA A 55 -19.46 14.61 -5.72
N HIS A 56 -18.80 15.05 -6.79
CA HIS A 56 -18.31 16.42 -6.89
C HIS A 56 -19.38 17.31 -7.57
N PRO A 57 -19.85 18.38 -6.89
CA PRO A 57 -20.82 19.29 -7.47
C PRO A 57 -20.17 20.16 -8.56
N PHE A 58 -20.92 20.45 -9.61
CA PHE A 58 -20.57 21.46 -10.61
C PHE A 58 -21.82 22.23 -11.03
N ASP A 59 -21.63 23.48 -11.44
CA ASP A 59 -22.73 24.31 -11.93
C ASP A 59 -22.98 24.03 -13.41
N GLN A 60 -24.21 23.63 -13.72
CA GLN A 60 -24.67 23.38 -15.07
C GLN A 60 -25.61 24.51 -15.50
N VAL A 61 -25.15 25.30 -16.47
CA VAL A 61 -25.97 26.35 -17.10
C VAL A 61 -26.83 25.76 -18.19
N TYR A 62 -28.14 26.03 -18.14
CA TYR A 62 -29.09 25.66 -19.19
C TYR A 62 -30.06 26.80 -19.47
N TYR A 63 -30.59 26.84 -20.69
CA TYR A 63 -31.48 27.91 -21.14
C TYR A 63 -32.94 27.47 -21.07
N THR A 64 -33.76 28.31 -20.43
CA THR A 64 -35.23 28.12 -20.38
C THR A 64 -35.93 29.23 -21.14
N ARG A 65 -37.15 28.98 -21.61
CA ARG A 65 -38.01 30.02 -22.19
C ARG A 65 -38.62 30.88 -21.08
N CYS A 66 -38.64 32.19 -21.28
CA CYS A 66 -39.19 33.18 -20.35
C CYS A 66 -39.71 34.40 -21.11
N THR A 67 -40.48 35.27 -20.46
CA THR A 67 -41.20 36.41 -21.08
C THR A 67 -40.32 37.63 -21.37
N ASP A 68 -39.00 37.49 -21.29
CA ASP A 68 -38.07 38.62 -21.36
C ASP A 68 -37.65 38.91 -22.82
N ILE A 69 -38.13 40.04 -23.36
CA ILE A 69 -37.94 40.46 -24.76
C ILE A 69 -36.50 40.86 -25.05
N LEU A 70 -35.82 41.50 -24.08
CA LEU A 70 -34.43 41.95 -24.24
C LEU A 70 -33.45 40.78 -24.37
N ASN A 71 -33.76 39.64 -23.75
CA ASN A 71 -32.97 38.42 -23.77
C ASN A 71 -33.48 37.37 -24.79
N TRP A 72 -34.20 37.78 -25.83
CA TRP A 72 -34.69 36.89 -26.90
C TRP A 72 -35.51 35.69 -26.36
N PHE A 73 -36.33 35.91 -25.32
CA PHE A 73 -37.11 34.87 -24.65
C PHE A 73 -36.27 33.70 -24.12
N LYS A 74 -34.99 33.92 -23.80
CA LYS A 74 -34.08 32.92 -23.21
C LYS A 74 -33.58 33.41 -21.86
N CYS A 75 -33.81 32.63 -20.81
CA CYS A 75 -33.26 32.89 -19.49
C CYS A 75 -32.21 31.84 -19.15
N THR A 76 -31.07 32.28 -18.64
CA THR A 76 -30.05 31.42 -18.05
C THR A 76 -30.56 30.88 -16.72
N ARG A 77 -30.51 29.56 -16.57
CA ARG A 77 -30.77 28.87 -15.30
C ARG A 77 -29.54 28.07 -14.92
N HIS A 78 -29.32 28.01 -13.62
CA HIS A 78 -28.19 27.31 -13.01
C HIS A 78 -28.74 26.12 -12.23
N ARG A 79 -28.14 24.96 -12.41
CA ARG A 79 -28.47 23.74 -11.67
C ARG A 79 -27.18 23.11 -11.17
N ILE A 80 -27.16 22.75 -9.88
CA ILE A 80 -26.09 21.93 -9.34
C ILE A 80 -26.27 20.50 -9.83
N SER A 81 -25.31 20.04 -10.62
CA SER A 81 -25.21 18.66 -11.09
C SER A 81 -23.99 17.99 -10.45
N TYR A 82 -24.00 16.66 -10.38
CA TYR A 82 -22.93 15.90 -9.71
C TYR A 82 -22.17 15.05 -10.71
N LYS A 83 -20.84 15.05 -10.60
CA LYS A 83 -19.95 14.14 -11.33
C LYS A 83 -19.14 13.30 -10.36
N THR A 84 -18.82 12.07 -10.75
CA THR A 84 -17.92 11.23 -9.96
C THR A 84 -16.50 11.79 -10.02
N ALA A 85 -15.92 12.06 -8.87
CA ALA A 85 -14.53 12.45 -8.71
C ALA A 85 -13.85 11.53 -7.69
N TYR A 86 -12.52 11.50 -7.70
CA TYR A 86 -11.74 10.61 -6.85
C TYR A 86 -10.89 11.41 -5.88
N ARG A 87 -10.87 10.99 -4.61
CA ARG A 87 -9.98 11.54 -3.58
C ARG A 87 -9.25 10.43 -2.86
N ARG A 88 -8.07 10.73 -2.31
CA ARG A 88 -7.34 9.80 -1.43
C ARG A 88 -7.86 9.98 -0.01
N GLY A 89 -8.44 8.93 0.55
CA GLY A 89 -8.87 8.87 1.94
C GLY A 89 -8.04 7.86 2.71
N VAL A 90 -7.82 8.09 4.00
CA VAL A 90 -7.23 7.09 4.90
C VAL A 90 -8.37 6.28 5.50
N ARG A 91 -8.33 4.96 5.36
CA ARG A 91 -9.25 4.03 6.01
C ARG A 91 -8.51 3.06 6.89
N THR A 92 -9.07 2.79 8.06
CA THR A 92 -8.60 1.73 8.95
C THR A 92 -9.03 0.38 8.40
N MET A 93 -8.06 -0.49 8.14
CA MET A 93 -8.26 -1.88 7.76
C MET A 93 -7.76 -2.79 8.88
N TYR A 94 -8.24 -4.04 8.90
CA TYR A 94 -7.85 -5.03 9.90
C TYR A 94 -7.13 -6.20 9.24
N ARG A 95 -6.03 -6.65 9.84
CA ARG A 95 -5.28 -7.83 9.40
C ARG A 95 -5.01 -8.71 10.61
N ARG A 96 -5.16 -10.02 10.42
CA ARG A 96 -4.76 -11.02 11.41
C ARG A 96 -3.24 -11.25 11.33
N ARG A 97 -2.54 -11.11 12.44
CA ARG A 97 -1.11 -11.45 12.59
C ARG A 97 -0.93 -12.47 13.72
N SER A 98 0.08 -13.32 13.59
CA SER A 98 0.53 -14.22 14.65
C SER A 98 1.49 -13.46 15.57
N GLN A 99 1.25 -13.52 16.88
CA GLN A 99 2.07 -12.90 17.93
C GLN A 99 2.12 -13.82 19.15
N CYS A 100 3.15 -13.69 19.99
CA CYS A 100 3.19 -14.43 21.25
C CYS A 100 1.98 -14.05 22.13
N CYS A 101 1.41 -15.03 22.80
CA CYS A 101 0.28 -14.83 23.69
C CYS A 101 0.66 -13.88 24.87
N PRO A 102 -0.30 -13.18 25.48
CA PRO A 102 -0.03 -12.32 26.63
C PRO A 102 0.68 -13.08 27.75
N GLY A 103 1.84 -12.60 28.17
CA GLY A 103 2.68 -13.25 29.19
C GLY A 103 3.90 -13.99 28.63
N TYR A 104 3.97 -14.21 27.32
CA TYR A 104 5.12 -14.78 26.62
C TYR A 104 5.85 -13.70 25.81
N PHE A 105 7.16 -13.83 25.65
CA PHE A 105 7.98 -12.92 24.85
C PHE A 105 8.62 -13.64 23.67
N GLU A 106 8.84 -12.90 22.59
CA GLU A 106 9.47 -13.43 21.38
C GLU A 106 10.99 -13.57 21.60
N ARG A 107 11.52 -14.78 21.41
CA ARG A 107 12.96 -15.07 21.37
C ARG A 107 13.26 -15.85 20.09
N GLY A 108 13.61 -15.12 19.03
CA GLY A 108 13.82 -15.72 17.71
C GLY A 108 12.50 -16.10 17.06
N ASP A 109 12.32 -17.36 16.70
CA ASP A 109 11.09 -17.95 16.15
C ASP A 109 10.14 -18.54 17.20
N MET A 110 10.51 -18.50 18.49
CA MET A 110 9.80 -19.15 19.59
C MET A 110 9.21 -18.13 20.57
N CYS A 111 8.12 -18.52 21.22
CA CYS A 111 7.49 -17.74 22.30
C CYS A 111 7.77 -18.41 23.66
N VAL A 112 8.55 -17.73 24.51
CA VAL A 112 9.04 -18.22 25.81
C VAL A 112 8.44 -17.44 26.97
#